data_AF-A0A0P9LK86-F1
#
_entry.id   AF-A0A0P9LK86-F1
#
_cell.length_a   1.000
_cell.length_b   1.000
_cell.length_c   1.000
_cell.angle_alpha   90.00
_cell.angle_beta   90.00
_cell.angle_gamma   90.00
#
_symmetry.space_group_name_H-M   'P 1'
#
loop_
_entity.id
_entity.type
_entity.pdbx_description
1 polymer ?
#
loop_
_entity_poly.entity_id
_entity_poly.type
_entity_poly.pdbx_seq_one_letter_code
_entity_poly.pdbx_strand_id
1 'polypeptide(L)'
;MKKSILTLVLLQGLQGCGHTPPSTPSDTPAPLESYLAPVDPPSADVTESRRQLLEESGRNTGFRGGKAERAWELRQALEGQIGRLNGLYDFRTLISREGWLPPVIDEAVDVAHITPRQIRTASHVYEIIVPERFVSNPPSWRTWLMAGLSSSSPDDAVSVTPENRLQKALWQAAVR
;
A
#
# COMPACT_ATOMS: atom_id res chain seq x y z
N MET A 1 24.89 -49.90 31.64
CA MET A 1 26.15 -50.30 32.32
C MET A 1 27.07 -50.80 31.22
N LYS A 2 28.24 -50.23 30.89
CA LYS A 2 29.51 -50.18 31.64
C LYS A 2 30.53 -49.57 30.65
N LYS A 3 30.96 -48.31 30.83
CA LYS A 3 32.28 -47.86 31.31
C LYS A 3 33.52 -48.38 30.54
N SER A 4 34.38 -47.43 30.16
CA SER A 4 35.86 -47.49 30.11
C SER A 4 36.50 -48.25 28.91
N ILE A 5 37.61 -47.86 28.27
CA ILE A 5 38.82 -47.06 28.56
C ILE A 5 39.46 -46.74 27.17
N LEU A 6 39.74 -45.48 26.83
CA LEU A 6 41.05 -44.80 26.80
C LEU A 6 42.25 -45.62 26.26
N THR A 7 42.63 -45.40 25.00
CA THR A 7 44.03 -45.54 24.56
C THR A 7 44.38 -44.54 23.46
N LEU A 8 45.42 -43.78 23.77
CA LEU A 8 46.09 -42.71 23.06
C LEU A 8 47.15 -43.32 22.11
N VAL A 9 47.10 -43.06 20.80
CA VAL A 9 48.30 -43.09 19.94
C VAL A 9 48.24 -41.98 18.90
N LEU A 10 49.31 -41.21 18.92
CA LEU A 10 49.72 -40.05 18.17
C LEU A 10 50.05 -40.43 16.70
N LEU A 11 49.48 -39.74 15.70
CA LEU A 11 50.10 -39.64 14.38
C LEU A 11 49.86 -38.25 13.77
N GLN A 12 50.93 -37.47 13.74
CA GLN A 12 51.02 -36.14 13.14
C GLN A 12 51.06 -36.28 11.61
N GLY A 13 50.08 -35.69 10.93
CA GLY A 13 50.06 -35.52 9.47
C GLY A 13 50.31 -34.05 9.11
N LEU A 14 51.24 -33.82 8.19
CA LEU A 14 51.78 -32.51 7.81
C LEU A 14 50.71 -31.46 7.45
N GLN A 15 50.83 -30.31 8.09
CA GLN A 15 50.20 -29.04 7.69
C GLN A 15 50.89 -28.50 6.44
N GLY A 16 50.13 -28.36 5.34
CA GLY A 16 50.53 -27.56 4.19
C GLY A 16 49.93 -26.16 4.31
N CYS A 17 50.72 -25.18 4.76
CA CYS A 17 50.35 -23.77 4.70
C CYS A 17 50.59 -23.24 3.29
N GLY A 18 49.53 -23.05 2.50
CA GLY A 18 49.57 -22.23 1.29
C GLY A 18 49.63 -20.76 1.68
N HIS A 19 50.83 -20.16 1.65
CA HIS A 19 51.03 -18.73 1.87
C HIS A 19 50.71 -17.98 0.58
N THR A 20 49.54 -17.32 0.51
CA THR A 20 49.28 -16.30 -0.52
C THR A 20 50.16 -15.08 -0.23
N PRO A 21 50.97 -14.60 -1.18
CA PRO A 21 51.85 -13.47 -0.92
C PRO A 21 51.04 -12.21 -0.59
N PRO A 22 51.52 -11.35 0.33
CA PRO A 22 50.91 -10.07 0.61
C PRO A 22 50.99 -9.17 -0.64
N SER A 23 49.84 -8.68 -1.10
CA SER A 23 49.76 -7.64 -2.12
C SER A 23 50.45 -6.37 -1.61
N THR A 24 51.53 -5.98 -2.27
CA THR A 24 52.20 -4.69 -2.08
C THR A 24 51.18 -3.56 -2.26
N PRO A 25 51.07 -2.58 -1.34
CA PRO A 25 50.28 -1.39 -1.59
C PRO A 25 50.94 -0.63 -2.75
N SER A 26 50.28 -0.62 -3.90
CA SER A 26 50.65 0.21 -5.04
C SER A 26 50.34 1.66 -4.67
N ASP A 27 51.38 2.48 -4.57
CA ASP A 27 51.34 3.91 -4.23
C ASP A 27 50.89 4.78 -5.44
N THR A 28 50.25 4.17 -6.43
CA THR A 28 49.82 4.83 -7.66
C THR A 28 48.33 5.16 -7.57
N PRO A 29 47.92 6.44 -7.65
CA PRO A 29 46.52 6.79 -7.62
C PRO A 29 45.80 6.14 -8.80
N ALA A 30 44.59 5.65 -8.56
CA ALA A 30 43.80 4.97 -9.57
C ALA A 30 43.55 5.89 -10.79
N PRO A 31 43.48 5.35 -12.02
CA PRO A 31 43.24 6.14 -13.23
C PRO A 31 41.87 6.82 -13.17
N LEU A 32 41.71 7.98 -13.81
CA LEU A 32 40.50 8.82 -13.75
C LEU A 32 39.23 8.01 -14.08
N GLU A 33 39.34 7.10 -15.04
CA GLU A 33 38.27 6.20 -15.51
C GLU A 33 37.68 5.34 -14.38
N SER A 34 38.48 5.00 -13.37
CA SER A 34 38.02 4.23 -12.21
C SER A 34 37.10 5.01 -11.27
N TYR A 35 37.20 6.34 -11.26
CA TYR A 35 36.31 7.21 -10.50
C TYR A 35 35.04 7.57 -11.27
N LEU A 36 35.07 7.42 -12.60
CA LEU A 36 33.92 7.67 -13.48
C LEU A 36 33.01 6.44 -13.58
N ALA A 37 33.52 5.24 -13.25
CA ALA A 37 32.73 4.04 -13.13
C ALA A 37 32.02 4.01 -11.76
N PRO A 38 30.68 4.01 -11.70
CA PRO A 38 29.97 3.83 -10.43
C PRO A 38 30.39 2.49 -9.83
N VAL A 39 31.02 2.52 -8.66
CA VAL A 39 31.27 1.29 -7.90
C VAL A 39 29.91 0.85 -7.36
N ASP A 40 29.38 -0.24 -7.91
CA ASP A 40 28.20 -0.88 -7.33
C ASP A 40 28.49 -1.17 -5.84
N PRO A 41 27.62 -0.72 -4.90
CA PRO A 41 27.85 -1.00 -3.49
C PRO A 41 27.94 -2.53 -3.32
N PRO A 42 28.92 -3.03 -2.55
CA PRO A 42 29.10 -4.46 -2.35
C PRO A 42 27.77 -5.07 -1.91
N SER A 43 27.36 -6.15 -2.57
CA SER A 43 26.06 -6.82 -2.38
C SER A 43 25.80 -7.31 -0.96
N ALA A 44 26.78 -7.20 -0.05
CA ALA A 44 26.73 -7.77 1.29
C ALA A 44 26.00 -6.88 2.31
N ASP A 45 26.04 -5.54 2.18
CA ASP A 45 25.51 -4.66 3.23
C ASP A 45 24.56 -3.59 2.68
N VAL A 46 23.25 -3.81 2.89
CA VAL A 46 22.26 -2.73 2.84
C VAL A 46 22.17 -2.13 4.23
N THR A 47 22.49 -0.83 4.35
CA THR A 47 22.32 -0.07 5.60
C THR A 47 20.89 -0.21 6.11
N GLU A 48 20.71 -0.35 7.43
CA GLU A 48 19.40 -0.51 8.06
C GLU A 48 18.38 0.54 7.60
N SER A 49 18.79 1.80 7.57
CA SER A 49 17.96 2.91 7.09
C SER A 49 17.50 2.73 5.64
N ARG A 50 18.38 2.24 4.76
CA ARG A 50 18.03 2.00 3.35
C ARG A 50 17.14 0.78 3.19
N ARG A 51 17.33 -0.26 4.01
CA ARG A 51 16.42 -1.42 4.05
C ARG A 51 15.01 -0.98 4.43
N GLN A 52 14.88 -0.26 5.55
CA GLN A 52 13.60 0.25 6.04
C GLN A 52 12.91 1.14 4.99
N LEU A 53 13.68 2.05 4.37
CA LEU A 53 13.17 2.93 3.33
C LEU A 53 12.67 2.16 2.09
N LEU A 54 13.42 1.16 1.62
CA LEU A 54 13.01 0.30 0.51
C LEU A 54 11.77 -0.52 0.84
N GLU A 55 11.68 -1.04 2.07
CA GLU A 55 10.50 -1.78 2.53
C GLU A 55 9.26 -0.88 2.62
N GLU A 56 9.37 0.31 3.22
CA GLU A 56 8.25 1.23 3.37
C GLU A 56 7.77 1.77 2.01
N SER A 57 8.71 2.12 1.12
CA SER A 57 8.42 2.52 -0.26
C SER A 57 7.75 1.37 -1.01
N GLY A 58 8.26 0.14 -0.90
CA GLY A 58 7.66 -1.05 -1.50
C GLY A 58 6.23 -1.30 -1.01
N ARG A 59 6.00 -1.25 0.31
CA ARG A 59 4.67 -1.43 0.91
C ARG A 59 3.68 -0.37 0.45
N ASN A 60 4.08 0.90 0.40
CA ASN A 60 3.21 1.98 -0.08
C ASN A 60 2.87 1.81 -1.57
N THR A 61 3.85 1.41 -2.39
CA THR A 61 3.62 1.11 -3.81
C THR A 61 2.67 -0.08 -3.99
N GLY A 62 2.89 -1.18 -3.27
CA GLY A 62 2.01 -2.35 -3.28
C GLY A 62 0.59 -2.01 -2.83
N PHE A 63 0.44 -1.26 -1.73
CA PHE A 63 -0.85 -0.81 -1.23
C PHE A 63 -1.60 0.06 -2.25
N ARG A 64 -0.94 1.06 -2.84
CA ARG A 64 -1.55 1.94 -3.86
C ARG A 64 -1.89 1.17 -5.13
N GLY A 65 -0.99 0.31 -5.59
CA GLY A 65 -1.19 -0.53 -6.78
C GLY A 65 -2.35 -1.50 -6.61
N GLY A 66 -2.38 -2.26 -5.52
CA GLY A 66 -3.46 -3.20 -5.21
C GLY A 66 -4.80 -2.49 -5.00
N LYS A 67 -4.81 -1.32 -4.35
CA LYS A 67 -6.03 -0.51 -4.25
C LYS A 67 -6.54 -0.05 -5.62
N ALA A 68 -5.65 0.38 -6.52
CA ALA A 68 -6.01 0.82 -7.86
C ALA A 68 -6.52 -0.33 -8.74
N GLU A 69 -5.85 -1.50 -8.70
CA GLU A 69 -6.29 -2.72 -9.37
C GLU A 69 -7.68 -3.13 -8.87
N ARG A 70 -7.85 -3.23 -7.55
CA ARG A 70 -9.15 -3.60 -6.97
C ARG A 70 -10.25 -2.60 -7.31
N ALA A 71 -9.93 -1.30 -7.31
CA ALA A 71 -10.87 -0.27 -7.73
C ALA A 71 -11.28 -0.44 -9.20
N TRP A 72 -10.34 -0.78 -10.09
CA TRP A 72 -10.64 -1.07 -11.49
C TRP A 72 -11.59 -2.27 -11.64
N GLU A 73 -11.31 -3.38 -10.96
CA GLU A 73 -12.18 -4.56 -10.96
C GLU A 73 -13.61 -4.23 -10.50
N LEU A 74 -13.74 -3.46 -9.41
CA LEU A 74 -15.03 -3.04 -8.88
C LEU A 74 -15.79 -2.15 -9.87
N ARG A 75 -15.10 -1.24 -10.57
CA ARG A 75 -15.72 -0.43 -11.63
C ARG A 75 -16.26 -1.30 -12.75
N GLN A 76 -15.49 -2.28 -13.21
CA GLN A 76 -15.94 -3.22 -14.25
C GLN A 76 -17.16 -4.03 -13.79
N ALA A 77 -17.16 -4.49 -12.54
CA ALA A 77 -18.31 -5.19 -11.97
C ALA A 77 -19.57 -4.30 -11.91
N LEU A 78 -19.44 -3.03 -11.53
CA LEU A 78 -20.54 -2.06 -11.54
C LEU A 78 -21.02 -1.75 -12.97
N GLU A 79 -20.11 -1.61 -13.92
CA GLU A 79 -20.41 -1.38 -15.33
C GLU A 79 -21.18 -2.57 -15.94
N GLY A 80 -20.83 -3.80 -15.57
CA GLY A 80 -21.58 -5.00 -15.95
C GLY A 80 -23.03 -5.03 -15.44
N GLN A 81 -23.37 -4.19 -14.45
CA GLN A 81 -24.69 -4.12 -13.82
C GLN A 81 -25.47 -2.82 -14.13
N ILE A 82 -25.05 -2.03 -15.12
CA ILE A 82 -25.65 -0.71 -15.44
C ILE A 82 -27.17 -0.74 -15.51
N GLY A 83 -27.75 -1.71 -16.23
CA GLY A 83 -29.21 -1.79 -16.39
C GLY A 83 -29.95 -1.95 -15.06
N ARG A 84 -29.47 -2.86 -14.20
CA ARG A 84 -30.01 -3.08 -12.85
C ARG A 84 -29.85 -1.84 -11.97
N LEU A 85 -28.66 -1.23 -11.97
CA LEU A 85 -28.37 -0.06 -11.14
C LEU A 85 -29.17 1.18 -11.57
N ASN A 86 -29.38 1.38 -12.87
CA ASN A 86 -30.22 2.46 -13.37
C ASN A 86 -31.69 2.30 -12.96
N GLY A 87 -32.20 1.06 -12.91
CA GLY A 87 -33.57 0.78 -12.45
C GLY A 87 -33.73 0.90 -10.93
N LEU A 88 -32.74 0.41 -10.16
CA LEU A 88 -32.78 0.45 -8.69
C LEU A 88 -32.63 1.87 -8.15
N TYR A 89 -31.80 2.70 -8.80
CA TYR A 89 -31.49 4.06 -8.37
C TYR A 89 -31.99 5.09 -9.39
N ASP A 90 -33.30 5.07 -9.69
CA ASP A 90 -33.92 6.00 -10.63
C ASP A 90 -34.35 7.32 -9.96
N PHE A 91 -33.40 8.23 -9.81
CA PHE A 91 -33.64 9.56 -9.22
C PHE A 91 -34.52 10.47 -10.09
N ARG A 92 -34.76 10.13 -11.36
CA ARG A 92 -35.63 10.94 -12.25
C ARG A 92 -37.06 10.98 -11.72
N THR A 93 -37.48 9.89 -11.08
CA THR A 93 -38.82 9.75 -10.50
C THR A 93 -39.03 10.66 -9.29
N LEU A 94 -37.95 11.14 -8.67
CA LEU A 94 -37.99 12.00 -7.49
C LEU A 94 -37.95 13.49 -7.84
N ILE A 95 -37.64 13.85 -9.09
CA ILE A 95 -37.54 15.25 -9.52
C ILE A 95 -38.93 15.79 -9.79
N SER A 96 -39.25 16.96 -9.23
CA SER A 96 -40.53 17.62 -9.48
C SER A 96 -40.60 18.15 -10.93
N ARG A 97 -41.81 18.53 -11.37
CA ARG A 97 -42.03 19.08 -12.73
C ARG A 97 -41.23 20.35 -13.01
N GLU A 98 -40.96 21.11 -11.97
CA GLU A 98 -40.24 22.38 -12.01
C GLU A 98 -38.71 22.18 -11.88
N GLY A 99 -38.23 20.94 -11.73
CA GLY A 99 -36.80 20.59 -11.75
C GLY A 99 -36.11 20.55 -10.37
N TRP A 100 -36.89 20.48 -9.28
CA TRP A 100 -36.33 20.40 -7.93
C TRP A 100 -36.07 18.94 -7.54
N LEU A 101 -34.90 18.69 -6.96
CA LEU A 101 -34.59 17.43 -6.29
C LEU A 101 -34.91 17.59 -4.79
N PRO A 102 -35.68 16.65 -4.18
CA PRO A 102 -36.09 16.74 -2.78
C PRO A 102 -34.89 16.66 -1.82
N PRO A 103 -35.08 17.08 -0.56
CA PRO A 103 -34.04 16.97 0.45
C PRO A 103 -33.76 15.51 0.81
N VAL A 104 -32.55 15.25 1.30
CA VAL A 104 -32.19 13.96 1.90
C VAL A 104 -32.35 14.08 3.41
N ILE A 105 -33.14 13.18 3.98
CA ILE A 105 -33.47 13.15 5.40
C ILE A 105 -32.77 11.94 6.02
N ASP A 106 -32.06 12.17 7.11
CA ASP A 106 -31.58 11.12 8.01
C ASP A 106 -32.61 10.90 9.13
N GLU A 107 -32.86 9.64 9.48
CA GLU A 107 -33.78 9.26 10.53
C GLU A 107 -33.04 8.46 11.60
N ALA A 108 -33.14 8.93 12.84
CA ALA A 108 -32.69 8.19 14.01
C ALA A 108 -33.90 7.78 14.87
N VAL A 109 -34.02 6.48 15.13
CA VAL A 109 -35.10 5.88 15.91
C VAL A 109 -34.61 5.56 17.33
N ASP A 110 -35.48 5.77 18.33
CA ASP A 110 -35.23 5.47 19.74
C ASP A 110 -33.94 6.11 20.30
N VAL A 111 -33.83 7.42 20.10
CA VAL A 111 -32.66 8.20 20.52
C VAL A 111 -32.78 8.61 21.98
N ALA A 112 -31.70 8.44 22.74
CA ALA A 112 -31.56 8.97 24.09
C ALA A 112 -30.33 9.88 24.19
N HIS A 113 -30.54 11.12 24.61
CA HIS A 113 -29.48 12.04 24.97
C HIS A 113 -29.41 12.19 26.49
N ILE A 114 -28.33 11.68 27.08
CA ILE A 114 -28.14 11.60 28.53
C ILE A 114 -27.05 12.58 28.95
N THR A 115 -27.39 13.45 29.89
CA THR A 115 -26.46 14.34 30.59
C THR A 115 -26.56 14.08 32.10
N PRO A 116 -25.58 14.48 32.93
CA PRO A 116 -25.62 14.21 34.38
C PRO A 116 -26.86 14.75 35.11
N ARG A 117 -27.57 15.73 34.53
CA ARG A 117 -28.73 16.39 35.13
C ARG A 117 -30.04 16.17 34.37
N GLN A 118 -30.01 15.57 33.19
CA GLN A 118 -31.18 15.43 32.33
C GLN A 118 -31.04 14.23 31.38
N ILE A 119 -32.12 13.48 31.25
CA ILE A 119 -32.32 12.50 30.18
C ILE A 119 -33.37 13.07 29.23
N ARG A 120 -33.06 13.08 27.93
CA ARG A 120 -34.02 13.38 26.86
C ARG A 120 -34.12 12.16 25.97
N THR A 121 -35.32 11.71 25.67
CA THR A 121 -35.56 10.63 24.73
C THR A 121 -36.48 11.10 23.61
N ALA A 122 -36.31 10.51 22.43
CA ALA A 122 -37.15 10.74 21.27
C ALA A 122 -37.34 9.42 20.54
N SER A 123 -38.57 9.12 20.12
CA SER A 123 -38.85 7.95 19.29
C SER A 123 -38.28 8.13 17.88
N HIS A 124 -38.37 9.34 17.32
CA HIS A 124 -37.82 9.68 16.01
C HIS A 124 -37.16 11.06 16.04
N VAL A 125 -36.01 11.16 15.38
CA VAL A 125 -35.34 12.43 15.07
C VAL A 125 -35.07 12.44 13.57
N TYR A 126 -35.51 13.50 12.90
CA TYR A 126 -35.30 13.71 11.47
C TYR A 126 -34.35 14.88 11.25
N GLU A 127 -33.30 14.69 10.46
CA GLU A 127 -32.36 15.73 10.09
C GLU A 127 -32.26 15.85 8.57
N ILE A 128 -32.30 17.08 8.04
CA ILE A 128 -32.05 17.33 6.62
C ILE A 128 -30.53 17.40 6.43
N ILE A 129 -29.92 16.32 5.95
CA ILE A 129 -28.47 16.25 5.70
C ILE A 129 -28.07 16.86 4.37
N VAL A 130 -29.01 16.93 3.41
CA VAL A 130 -28.82 17.64 2.14
C VAL A 130 -30.10 18.40 1.82
N PRO A 131 -30.06 19.73 1.69
CA PRO A 131 -31.25 20.51 1.36
C PRO A 131 -31.73 20.25 -0.06
N GLU A 132 -32.99 20.59 -0.29
CA GLU A 132 -33.57 20.61 -1.64
C GLU A 132 -32.79 21.56 -2.55
N ARG A 133 -32.66 21.19 -3.82
CA ARG A 133 -31.94 22.01 -4.81
C ARG A 133 -32.42 21.76 -6.22
N PHE A 134 -32.24 22.76 -7.06
CA PHE A 134 -32.40 22.60 -8.50
C PHE A 134 -31.28 21.77 -9.09
N VAL A 135 -31.65 20.85 -9.98
CA VAL A 135 -30.69 20.05 -10.75
C VAL A 135 -31.04 20.13 -12.23
N SER A 136 -30.06 20.41 -13.08
CA SER A 136 -30.25 20.34 -14.55
C SER A 136 -30.30 18.89 -15.02
N ASN A 137 -29.47 18.04 -14.43
CA ASN A 137 -29.43 16.60 -14.70
C ASN A 137 -29.64 15.82 -13.39
N PRO A 138 -30.51 14.79 -13.38
CA PRO A 138 -30.68 13.91 -12.25
C PRO A 138 -29.34 13.28 -11.83
N PRO A 139 -29.08 13.12 -10.52
CA PRO A 139 -27.94 12.35 -10.06
C PRO A 139 -28.05 10.88 -10.48
N SER A 140 -26.92 10.18 -10.49
CA SER A 140 -26.83 8.76 -10.82
C SER A 140 -26.13 8.02 -9.68
N TRP A 141 -26.41 6.73 -9.54
CA TRP A 141 -25.69 5.83 -8.63
C TRP A 141 -24.16 5.96 -8.73
N ARG A 142 -23.62 6.37 -9.88
CA ARG A 142 -22.19 6.60 -10.11
C ARG A 142 -21.59 7.58 -9.09
N THR A 143 -22.32 8.62 -8.72
CA THR A 143 -21.84 9.62 -7.74
C THR A 143 -21.50 8.99 -6.40
N TRP A 144 -22.18 7.91 -6.01
CA TRP A 144 -21.95 7.23 -4.73
C TRP A 144 -21.12 5.96 -4.87
N LEU A 145 -21.41 5.11 -5.86
CA LEU A 145 -20.76 3.81 -5.99
C LEU A 145 -19.40 3.88 -6.70
N MET A 146 -19.17 4.90 -7.55
CA MET A 146 -17.83 5.13 -8.12
C MET A 146 -16.98 6.04 -7.24
N ALA A 147 -17.55 6.64 -6.19
CA ALA A 147 -16.81 7.49 -5.27
C ALA A 147 -15.65 6.70 -4.63
N GLY A 148 -14.43 7.25 -4.73
CA GLY A 148 -13.24 6.62 -4.17
C GLY A 148 -12.67 5.44 -4.97
N LEU A 149 -13.32 4.99 -6.06
CA LEU A 149 -12.81 3.93 -6.94
C LEU A 149 -11.83 4.49 -7.99
N SER A 150 -10.83 5.23 -7.53
CA SER A 150 -9.73 5.67 -8.39
C SER A 150 -8.86 4.47 -8.78
N SER A 151 -8.64 4.30 -10.08
CA SER A 151 -7.65 3.35 -10.62
C SER A 151 -6.45 4.07 -11.25
N SER A 152 -6.18 5.32 -10.86
CA SER A 152 -4.97 6.02 -11.32
C SER A 152 -3.74 5.23 -10.87
N SER A 153 -2.78 5.06 -11.78
CA SER A 153 -1.48 4.46 -11.43
C SER A 153 -0.86 5.23 -10.26
N PRO A 154 -0.18 4.56 -9.32
CA PRO A 154 0.69 5.24 -8.37
C PRO A 154 1.68 6.11 -9.17
N ASP A 155 1.73 7.41 -8.85
CA ASP A 155 2.68 8.33 -9.47
C ASP A 155 4.10 8.00 -8.98
N ASP A 156 5.09 7.98 -9.88
CA ASP A 156 6.48 7.57 -9.61
C ASP A 156 7.28 8.57 -8.75
N ALA A 157 6.63 9.63 -8.26
CA ALA A 157 7.28 10.86 -7.82
C ALA A 157 8.27 10.72 -6.65
N VAL A 158 8.19 9.66 -5.83
CA VAL A 158 9.15 9.39 -4.74
C VAL A 158 9.33 7.87 -4.54
N SER A 159 9.72 7.15 -5.59
CA SER A 159 10.09 5.74 -5.46
C SER A 159 11.59 5.60 -5.26
N VAL A 160 12.00 4.94 -4.18
CA VAL A 160 13.41 4.69 -3.90
C VAL A 160 13.87 3.57 -4.83
N THR A 161 14.69 3.92 -5.82
CA THR A 161 15.14 2.96 -6.83
C THR A 161 16.13 1.95 -6.24
N PRO A 162 15.87 0.64 -6.35
CA PRO A 162 16.84 -0.38 -5.94
C PRO A 162 18.08 -0.36 -6.84
N GLU A 163 19.27 -0.31 -6.24
CA GLU A 163 20.54 -0.18 -6.98
C GLU A 163 21.15 -1.55 -7.35
N ASN A 164 20.92 -2.57 -6.52
CA ASN A 164 21.51 -3.89 -6.71
C ASN A 164 20.47 -5.01 -6.60
N ARG A 165 20.87 -6.24 -6.92
CA ARG A 165 19.96 -7.40 -6.93
C ARG A 165 19.34 -7.69 -5.55
N LEU A 166 20.09 -7.46 -4.46
CA LEU A 166 19.59 -7.68 -3.11
C LEU A 166 18.51 -6.64 -2.74
N GLN A 167 18.78 -5.35 -2.97
CA GLN A 167 17.80 -4.27 -2.80
C GLN A 167 16.54 -4.52 -3.65
N LYS A 168 16.71 -5.01 -4.88
CA LYS A 168 15.59 -5.36 -5.77
C LYS A 168 14.74 -6.49 -5.20
N ALA A 169 15.36 -7.54 -4.67
CA ALA A 169 14.64 -8.65 -4.05
C ALA A 169 13.86 -8.20 -2.81
N LEU A 170 14.46 -7.36 -1.96
CA LEU A 170 13.80 -6.76 -0.79
C LEU A 170 12.59 -5.92 -1.19
N TRP A 171 12.76 -5.03 -2.17
CA TRP A 171 11.69 -4.18 -2.66
C TRP A 171 10.54 -5.01 -3.25
N GLN A 172 10.84 -6.01 -4.08
CA GLN A 172 9.82 -6.91 -4.64
C GLN A 172 9.08 -7.73 -3.58
N ALA A 173 9.76 -8.10 -2.48
CA ALA A 173 9.13 -8.77 -1.35
C ALA A 173 8.20 -7.82 -0.57
N ALA A 174 8.54 -6.53 -0.48
CA ALA A 174 7.72 -5.53 0.20
C ALA A 174 6.52 -5.03 -0.61
N VAL A 175 6.57 -5.14 -1.95
CA VAL A 175 5.46 -4.78 -2.85
C VAL A 175 4.34 -5.83 -2.87
N ARG A 176 4.69 -7.11 -2.69
CA ARG A 176 3.73 -8.23 -2.67
C ARG A 176 3.05 -8.34 -1.32
#